data_AF-A0A1M6IU95-F1
#
_entry.id   AF-A0A1M6IU95-F1
#
_cell.length_a   1.000
_cell.length_b   1.000
_cell.length_c   1.000
_cell.angle_alpha   90.00
_cell.angle_beta   90.00
_cell.angle_gamma   90.00
#
_symmetry.space_group_name_H-M   'P 1'
#
loop_
_entity.id
_entity.type
_entity.pdbx_description
1 polymer ?
#
loop_
_entity_poly.entity_id
_entity_poly.type
_entity_poly.pdbx_seq_one_letter_code
_entity_poly.pdbx_strand_id
1 'polypeptide(L)'
;MRRNVSCILLCAFIALLSGWAGHWLGSRHRSIVYTPETVVKHDTIRPVIPKPEVIVREVPAEVDTAAILADYFSEKHYLDTIIERPYLRVEMTDVISRNALLDRTVVVDYRQPVVYNNALALGLDAGRYSCVLFAGYRRRSWEFRAGYDLYNKSLVLGVSKDLWRW
;
A
#
# COMPACT_ATOMS: atom_id res chain seq x y z
N MET A 1 -36.77 23.82 -31.84
CA MET A 1 -35.63 24.02 -30.91
C MET A 1 -35.92 23.64 -29.45
N ARG A 2 -37.10 23.94 -28.88
CA ARG A 2 -37.45 23.61 -27.46
C ARG A 2 -37.25 22.13 -27.04
N ARG A 3 -37.58 21.17 -27.92
CA ARG A 3 -37.51 19.72 -27.61
C ARG A 3 -36.08 19.20 -27.39
N ASN A 4 -35.09 19.77 -28.09
CA ASN A 4 -33.68 19.35 -27.97
C ASN A 4 -33.05 19.88 -26.68
N VAL A 5 -33.45 21.08 -26.24
CA VAL A 5 -32.98 21.68 -24.98
C VAL A 5 -33.50 20.88 -23.78
N SER A 6 -34.75 20.43 -23.82
CA SER A 6 -35.31 19.57 -22.77
C SER A 6 -34.59 18.23 -22.66
N CYS A 7 -34.21 17.60 -23.78
CA CYS A 7 -33.42 16.37 -23.75
C CYS A 7 -32.01 16.59 -23.19
N ILE A 8 -31.34 17.69 -23.58
CA ILE A 8 -30.01 18.04 -23.06
C ILE A 8 -30.05 18.28 -21.55
N LEU A 9 -31.04 19.03 -21.05
CA LEU A 9 -31.22 19.28 -19.61
C LEU A 9 -31.51 17.99 -18.83
N LEU A 10 -32.31 17.08 -19.40
CA LEU A 10 -32.63 15.81 -18.78
C LEU A 10 -31.41 14.88 -18.71
N CYS A 11 -30.59 14.83 -19.77
CA CYS A 11 -29.32 14.12 -19.76
C CYS A 11 -28.33 14.71 -18.74
N ALA A 12 -28.23 16.04 -18.65
CA ALA A 12 -27.39 16.71 -17.66
C ALA A 12 -27.82 16.39 -16.22
N PHE A 13 -29.13 16.35 -15.96
CA PHE A 13 -29.69 16.02 -14.65
C PHE A 13 -29.42 14.55 -14.26
N ILE A 14 -29.57 13.62 -15.20
CA ILE A 14 -29.24 12.20 -14.98
C ILE A 14 -27.74 12.01 -14.75
N ALA A 15 -26.88 12.72 -15.48
CA ALA A 15 -25.42 12.69 -15.26
C ALA A 15 -25.03 13.23 -13.87
N LEU A 16 -25.69 14.30 -13.41
CA LEU A 16 -25.47 14.86 -12.07
C LEU A 16 -25.92 13.90 -10.96
N LEU A 17 -27.10 13.29 -11.10
CA LEU A 17 -27.61 12.33 -10.11
C LEU A 17 -26.77 11.05 -10.06
N SER A 18 -26.33 10.53 -11.21
CA SER A 18 -25.46 9.35 -11.25
C SER A 18 -24.06 9.65 -10.70
N GLY A 19 -23.49 10.81 -11.00
CA GLY A 19 -22.24 11.28 -10.40
C GLY A 19 -22.35 11.46 -8.88
N TRP A 20 -23.45 12.04 -8.39
CA TRP A 20 -23.71 12.22 -6.95
C TRP A 20 -23.90 10.87 -6.24
N ALA A 21 -24.72 9.99 -6.78
CA ALA A 21 -24.94 8.65 -6.22
C ALA A 21 -23.64 7.83 -6.21
N GLY A 22 -22.87 7.89 -7.29
CA GLY A 22 -21.55 7.27 -7.38
C GLY A 22 -20.57 7.84 -6.35
N HIS A 23 -20.55 9.16 -6.15
CA HIS A 23 -19.71 9.79 -5.15
C HIS A 23 -20.10 9.31 -3.75
N TRP A 24 -21.40 9.28 -3.42
CA TRP A 24 -21.89 8.92 -2.08
C TRP A 24 -21.66 7.43 -1.75
N LEU A 25 -21.83 6.54 -2.74
CA LEU A 25 -21.50 5.12 -2.61
C LEU A 25 -19.98 4.88 -2.52
N GLY A 26 -19.17 5.66 -3.26
CA GLY A 26 -17.71 5.58 -3.25
C GLY A 26 -17.09 6.11 -1.96
N SER A 27 -17.65 7.16 -1.35
CA SER A 27 -17.13 7.75 -0.11
C SER A 27 -17.39 6.88 1.12
N ARG A 28 -18.50 6.13 1.16
CA ARG A 28 -18.79 5.15 2.24
C ARG A 28 -17.86 3.93 2.24
N HIS A 29 -17.20 3.64 1.12
CA HIS A 29 -16.24 2.55 0.97
C HIS A 29 -14.81 3.02 0.78
N ARG A 30 -14.46 4.24 1.24
CA ARG A 30 -13.06 4.58 1.45
C ARG A 30 -12.53 3.65 2.53
N SER A 31 -11.93 2.53 2.12
CA SER A 31 -10.88 1.90 2.90
C SER A 31 -9.90 3.02 3.18
N ILE A 32 -9.85 3.46 4.43
CA ILE A 32 -8.81 4.36 4.92
C ILE A 32 -7.53 3.55 4.75
N VAL A 33 -6.94 3.62 3.56
CA VAL A 33 -5.55 3.27 3.39
C VAL A 33 -4.86 4.43 4.09
N TYR A 34 -4.53 4.20 5.37
CA TYR A 34 -3.47 4.94 6.02
C TYR A 34 -2.23 4.66 5.16
N THR A 35 -2.03 5.45 4.12
CA THR A 35 -0.70 5.65 3.57
C THR A 35 0.10 6.15 4.76
N PRO A 36 1.19 5.46 5.17
CA PRO A 36 2.16 6.10 6.01
C PRO A 36 2.72 7.27 5.18
N GLU A 37 2.08 8.42 5.27
CA GLU A 37 2.63 9.68 4.83
C GLU A 37 3.91 9.85 5.64
N THR A 38 4.99 10.10 4.92
CA THR A 38 6.38 10.17 5.38
C THR A 38 7.05 8.81 5.61
N VAL A 39 7.77 8.35 4.58
CA VAL A 39 9.03 7.63 4.81
C VAL A 39 9.96 8.63 5.50
N VAL A 40 9.95 8.63 6.82
CA VAL A 40 10.91 9.41 7.61
C VAL A 40 12.27 8.74 7.45
N LYS A 41 13.08 9.28 6.55
CA LYS A 41 14.48 8.91 6.46
C LYS A 41 15.15 9.49 7.71
N HIS A 42 15.27 8.67 8.75
CA HIS A 42 16.13 9.02 9.89
C HIS A 42 17.57 9.01 9.37
N ASP A 43 18.08 10.19 9.00
CA ASP A 43 19.51 10.38 8.87
C ASP A 43 20.11 9.97 10.22
N THR A 44 20.81 8.85 10.21
CA THR A 44 21.44 8.29 11.40
C THR A 44 22.65 9.15 11.68
N ILE A 45 22.44 10.30 12.35
CA ILE A 45 23.51 10.99 13.06
C ILE A 45 24.00 9.94 14.05
N ARG A 46 25.17 9.34 13.80
CA ARG A 46 25.75 8.36 14.72
C ARG A 46 26.10 9.13 15.99
N PRO A 47 25.34 8.97 17.10
CA PRO A 47 25.73 9.61 18.34
C PRO A 47 27.11 9.07 18.74
N VAL A 48 27.89 9.88 19.43
CA VAL A 48 29.14 9.40 20.03
C VAL A 48 28.77 8.24 20.95
N ILE A 49 29.27 7.04 20.63
CA ILE A 49 29.01 5.84 21.42
C ILE A 49 29.58 6.11 22.82
N PRO A 50 28.77 6.10 23.89
CA PRO A 50 29.27 6.32 25.23
C PRO A 50 30.28 5.23 25.58
N LYS A 51 31.36 5.61 26.28
CA LYS A 51 32.34 4.63 26.76
C LYS A 51 31.64 3.70 27.77
N PRO A 52 31.82 2.37 27.66
CA PRO A 52 31.19 1.44 28.57
C PRO A 52 31.75 1.61 29.99
N GLU A 53 30.86 1.56 30.99
CA GLU A 53 31.26 1.46 32.39
C GLU A 53 31.71 0.02 32.66
N VAL A 54 32.99 -0.16 32.99
CA VAL A 54 33.58 -1.48 33.25
C VAL A 54 33.56 -1.75 34.74
N ILE A 55 32.63 -2.58 35.19
CA ILE A 55 32.57 -3.05 36.57
C ILE A 55 33.39 -4.34 36.67
N VAL A 56 34.52 -4.28 37.37
CA VAL A 56 35.35 -5.46 37.65
C VAL A 56 34.74 -6.21 38.84
N ARG A 57 34.49 -7.51 38.67
CA ARG A 57 34.02 -8.40 39.74
C ARG A 57 35.12 -9.41 40.08
N GLU A 58 35.20 -9.79 41.35
CA GLU A 58 36.15 -10.81 41.80
C GLU A 58 35.81 -12.17 41.16
N VAL A 59 36.85 -12.86 40.70
CA VAL A 59 36.72 -14.22 40.13
C VAL A 59 36.65 -15.20 41.30
N PRO A 60 35.65 -16.11 41.34
CA PRO A 60 35.57 -17.12 42.39
C PRO A 60 36.82 -18.00 42.46
N ALA A 61 37.13 -18.55 43.64
CA ALA A 61 38.31 -19.39 43.82
C ALA A 61 38.22 -20.76 43.11
N GLU A 62 37.00 -21.26 42.88
CA GLU A 62 36.72 -22.54 42.22
C GLU A 62 35.83 -22.29 41.01
N VAL A 63 36.38 -22.48 39.81
CA VAL A 63 35.70 -22.15 38.54
C VAL A 63 35.97 -23.25 37.52
N ASP A 64 34.90 -23.79 36.93
CA ASP A 64 35.00 -24.69 35.79
C ASP A 64 35.32 -23.89 34.52
N THR A 65 36.63 -23.75 34.26
CA THR A 65 37.13 -23.01 33.10
C THR A 65 36.72 -23.66 31.77
N ALA A 66 36.56 -24.99 31.73
CA ALA A 66 36.17 -25.70 30.52
C ALA A 66 34.72 -25.39 30.15
N ALA A 67 33.81 -25.39 31.14
CA ALA A 67 32.42 -25.00 30.94
C ALA A 67 32.27 -23.55 30.49
N ILE A 68 33.04 -22.63 31.08
CA ILE A 68 33.02 -21.21 30.68
C ILE A 68 33.50 -21.03 29.24
N LEU A 69 34.60 -21.69 28.86
CA LEU A 69 35.11 -21.61 27.49
C LEU A 69 34.12 -22.22 26.50
N ALA A 70 33.50 -23.34 26.84
CA ALA A 70 32.46 -23.95 26.00
C ALA A 70 31.26 -23.01 25.79
N ASP A 71 30.76 -22.34 26.85
CA ASP A 71 29.69 -21.36 26.71
C ASP A 71 30.15 -20.12 25.92
N TYR A 72 31.37 -19.64 26.13
CA TYR A 72 31.90 -18.47 25.43
C TYR A 72 32.03 -18.68 23.91
N PHE A 73 32.43 -19.88 23.49
CA PHE A 73 32.53 -20.25 22.07
C PHE A 73 31.22 -20.79 21.48
N SER A 74 30.16 -20.92 22.28
CA SER A 74 28.86 -21.34 21.77
C SER A 74 28.28 -20.29 20.80
N GLU A 75 27.57 -20.78 19.79
CA GLU A 75 26.85 -19.95 18.84
C GLU A 75 25.38 -19.85 19.28
N LYS A 76 24.93 -18.63 19.57
CA LYS A 76 23.57 -18.35 20.03
C LYS A 76 22.81 -17.66 18.90
N HIS A 77 21.74 -18.32 18.44
CA HIS A 77 20.83 -17.79 17.43
C HIS A 77 19.62 -17.17 18.12
N TYR A 78 19.44 -15.87 17.92
CA TYR A 78 18.31 -15.11 18.45
C TYR A 78 17.37 -14.74 17.30
N LEU A 79 16.13 -15.23 17.35
CA LEU A 79 15.07 -14.85 16.41
C LEU A 79 14.11 -13.89 17.11
N ASP A 80 13.90 -12.73 16.51
CA ASP A 80 12.98 -11.71 17.01
C ASP A 80 12.07 -11.17 15.89
N THR A 81 10.85 -10.78 16.24
CA THR A 81 9.89 -10.14 15.33
C THR A 81 9.78 -8.67 15.71
N ILE A 82 10.46 -7.80 14.95
CA ILE A 82 10.52 -6.36 15.23
C ILE A 82 9.18 -5.68 14.91
N ILE A 83 8.54 -6.10 13.82
CA ILE A 83 7.30 -5.50 13.33
C ILE A 83 6.33 -6.62 12.95
N GLU A 84 5.16 -6.59 13.58
CA GLU A 84 4.03 -7.45 13.23
C GLU A 84 2.81 -6.57 12.87
N ARG A 85 2.55 -6.45 11.57
CA ARG A 85 1.39 -5.72 11.02
C ARG A 85 0.68 -6.59 9.98
N PRO A 86 -0.61 -6.33 9.67
CA PRO A 86 -1.40 -7.15 8.74
C PRO A 86 -0.79 -7.34 7.34
N TYR A 87 0.02 -6.38 6.88
CA TYR A 87 0.60 -6.34 5.54
C TYR A 87 2.13 -6.31 5.54
N LEU A 88 2.76 -6.30 6.71
CA LEU A 88 4.20 -6.15 6.86
C LEU A 88 4.65 -6.92 8.09
N ARG A 89 5.52 -7.91 7.88
CA ARG A 89 6.20 -8.64 8.94
C ARG A 89 7.70 -8.49 8.74
N VAL A 90 8.39 -8.11 9.81
CA VAL A 90 9.85 -7.98 9.82
C VAL A 90 10.40 -8.88 10.91
N GLU A 91 11.19 -9.85 10.50
CA GLU A 91 11.89 -10.78 11.38
C GLU A 91 13.39 -10.49 11.33
N MET A 92 14.04 -10.54 12.47
CA MET A 92 15.49 -10.39 12.61
C MET A 92 16.06 -11.63 13.26
N THR A 93 17.14 -12.15 12.68
CA THR A 93 17.92 -13.26 13.23
C THR A 93 19.34 -12.78 13.48
N ASP A 94 19.73 -12.73 14.74
CA ASP A 94 21.08 -12.38 15.17
C ASP A 94 21.83 -13.65 15.58
N VAL A 95 23.07 -13.77 15.10
CA VAL A 95 24.00 -14.84 15.47
C VAL A 95 25.10 -14.25 16.32
N ILE A 96 25.17 -14.65 17.59
CA ILE A 96 26.13 -14.12 18.56
C ILE A 96 27.05 -15.24 19.04
N SER A 97 28.35 -14.96 19.08
CA SER A 97 29.36 -15.83 19.68
C SER A 97 30.52 -14.99 20.18
N ARG A 98 31.20 -15.41 21.24
CA ARG A 98 32.37 -14.70 21.81
C ARG A 98 32.09 -13.24 22.16
N ASN A 99 30.87 -12.95 22.62
CA ASN A 99 30.36 -11.59 22.88
C ASN A 99 30.42 -10.65 21.66
N ALA A 100 30.43 -11.21 20.45
CA ALA A 100 30.39 -10.46 19.20
C ALA A 100 29.17 -10.88 18.37
N LEU A 101 28.54 -9.91 17.72
CA LEU A 101 27.55 -10.17 16.68
C LEU A 101 28.31 -10.66 15.44
N LEU A 102 28.12 -11.92 15.07
CA LEU A 102 28.76 -12.54 13.90
C LEU A 102 27.96 -12.26 12.63
N ASP A 103 26.66 -12.45 12.69
CA ASP A 103 25.76 -12.25 11.55
C ASP A 103 24.42 -11.67 11.99
N ARG A 104 23.78 -10.94 11.08
CA ARG A 104 22.44 -10.38 11.23
C ARG A 104 21.70 -10.52 9.93
N THR A 105 20.67 -11.36 9.94
CA THR A 105 19.75 -11.52 8.82
C THR A 105 18.43 -10.83 9.15
N VAL A 106 17.93 -10.00 8.23
CA VAL A 106 16.62 -9.35 8.34
C VAL A 106 15.74 -9.82 7.20
N VAL A 107 14.62 -10.45 7.53
CA VAL A 107 13.63 -10.93 6.57
C VAL A 107 12.41 -10.02 6.61
N VAL A 108 12.02 -9.51 5.45
CA VAL A 108 10.86 -8.61 5.30
C VAL A 108 9.82 -9.31 4.42
N ASP A 109 8.69 -9.70 5.02
CA ASP A 109 7.51 -10.17 4.29
C ASP A 109 6.52 -9.02 4.15
N TYR A 110 6.38 -8.50 2.94
CA TYR A 110 5.43 -7.44 2.60
C TYR A 110 4.34 -7.97 1.67
N ARG A 111 3.09 -7.87 2.13
CA ARG A 111 1.90 -8.24 1.37
C ARG A 111 1.16 -6.97 0.97
N GLN A 112 1.36 -6.53 -0.27
CA GLN A 112 0.67 -5.35 -0.78
C GLN A 112 -0.85 -5.55 -0.70
N PRO A 113 -1.59 -4.67 0.00
CA PRO A 113 -3.04 -4.77 0.03
C PRO A 113 -3.60 -4.52 -1.37
N VAL A 114 -4.48 -5.43 -1.84
CA VAL A 114 -5.22 -5.23 -3.08
C VAL A 114 -6.25 -4.11 -2.85
N VAL A 115 -5.90 -2.89 -3.22
CA VAL A 115 -6.81 -1.75 -3.11
C VAL A 115 -7.92 -1.91 -4.14
N TYR A 116 -9.14 -2.16 -3.67
CA TYR A 116 -10.33 -2.16 -4.52
C TYR A 116 -10.67 -0.73 -4.93
N ASN A 117 -10.03 -0.23 -5.99
CA ASN A 117 -10.27 1.11 -6.51
C ASN A 117 -11.60 1.16 -7.27
N ASN A 118 -12.69 1.32 -6.52
CA ASN A 118 -13.92 1.84 -7.09
C ASN A 118 -13.63 3.28 -7.55
N ALA A 119 -13.70 3.52 -8.86
CA ALA A 119 -13.34 4.81 -9.44
C ALA A 119 -14.47 5.31 -10.32
N LEU A 120 -14.74 6.61 -10.25
CA LEU A 120 -15.56 7.29 -11.24
C LEU A 120 -14.63 7.87 -12.30
N ALA A 121 -14.93 7.60 -13.56
CA ALA A 121 -14.24 8.16 -14.71
C ALA A 121 -15.18 9.16 -15.39
N LEU A 122 -14.66 10.32 -15.75
CA LEU A 122 -15.32 11.25 -16.66
C LEU A 122 -14.33 11.50 -17.80
N GLY A 123 -14.80 11.40 -19.03
CA GLY A 123 -13.93 11.48 -20.19
C GLY A 123 -14.64 12.06 -21.40
N LEU A 124 -13.81 12.55 -22.32
CA LEU A 124 -14.21 13.00 -23.64
C LEU A 124 -13.31 12.30 -24.65
N ASP A 125 -13.91 11.46 -25.49
CA ASP A 125 -13.22 10.87 -26.64
C ASP A 125 -13.52 11.71 -27.88
N ALA A 126 -12.51 12.45 -28.34
CA ALA A 126 -12.59 13.26 -29.55
C ALA A 126 -11.81 12.59 -30.69
N GLY A 127 -12.51 12.29 -31.79
CA GLY A 127 -11.96 11.80 -33.04
C GLY A 127 -12.48 12.62 -34.22
N ARG A 128 -11.95 12.38 -35.42
CA ARG A 128 -12.27 13.17 -36.63
C ARG A 128 -13.77 13.22 -36.97
N TYR A 129 -14.54 12.20 -36.56
CA TYR A 129 -16.00 12.09 -36.76
C TYR A 129 -16.75 11.57 -35.52
N SER A 130 -16.19 11.78 -34.32
CA SER A 130 -16.78 11.30 -33.07
C SER A 130 -16.42 12.25 -31.94
N CYS A 131 -17.41 12.64 -31.13
CA CYS A 131 -17.16 13.43 -29.92
C CYS A 131 -18.02 12.87 -28.80
N VAL A 132 -17.46 11.92 -28.05
CA VAL A 132 -18.18 11.15 -27.05
C VAL A 132 -17.85 11.70 -25.67
N LEU A 133 -18.85 12.30 -25.00
CA LEU A 133 -18.78 12.57 -23.57
C LEU A 133 -19.26 11.34 -22.82
N PHE A 134 -18.48 10.82 -21.89
CA PHE A 134 -18.86 9.65 -21.10
C PHE A 134 -18.55 9.80 -19.62
N ALA A 135 -19.40 9.15 -18.82
CA ALA A 135 -19.18 8.88 -17.42
C ALA A 135 -19.08 7.38 -17.22
N GLY A 136 -18.14 6.94 -16.39
CA GLY A 136 -17.90 5.55 -16.10
C GLY A 136 -17.77 5.29 -14.62
N TYR A 137 -18.17 4.09 -14.21
CA TYR A 137 -17.95 3.57 -12.88
C TYR A 137 -17.17 2.26 -12.98
N ARG A 138 -15.96 2.27 -12.40
CA ARG A 138 -15.13 1.08 -12.23
C ARG A 138 -15.40 0.49 -10.86
N ARG A 139 -15.71 -0.80 -10.82
CA ARG A 139 -15.83 -1.62 -9.61
C ARG A 139 -14.91 -2.83 -9.74
N ARG A 140 -13.84 -2.85 -8.94
CA ARG A 140 -12.79 -3.89 -9.00
C ARG A 140 -12.17 -3.99 -10.41
N SER A 141 -12.35 -5.12 -11.09
CA SER A 141 -11.88 -5.36 -12.46
C SER A 141 -12.91 -5.03 -13.54
N TRP A 142 -14.13 -4.63 -13.17
CA TRP A 142 -15.18 -4.28 -14.12
C TRP A 142 -15.32 -2.77 -14.23
N GLU A 143 -15.50 -2.27 -15.43
CA GLU A 143 -15.78 -0.87 -15.70
C GLU A 143 -16.98 -0.75 -16.63
N PHE A 144 -17.94 0.07 -16.20
CA PHE A 144 -19.16 0.36 -16.93
C PHE A 144 -19.10 1.81 -17.37
N ARG A 145 -19.25 2.08 -18.67
CA ARG A 145 -19.23 3.42 -19.25
C ARG A 145 -20.56 3.71 -19.93
N ALA A 146 -21.06 4.92 -19.72
CA ALA A 146 -22.23 5.44 -20.40
C ALA A 146 -21.94 6.85 -20.89
N GLY A 147 -22.27 7.12 -22.15
CA GLY A 147 -21.96 8.38 -22.78
C GLY A 147 -22.88 8.74 -23.94
N TYR A 148 -22.62 9.89 -24.51
CA TYR A 148 -23.38 10.43 -25.64
C TYR A 148 -22.41 10.98 -26.68
N ASP A 149 -22.55 10.51 -27.91
CA ASP A 149 -21.82 11.05 -29.06
C ASP A 149 -22.54 12.30 -29.56
N LEU A 150 -21.91 13.45 -29.35
CA LEU A 150 -22.43 14.76 -29.77
C LEU A 150 -22.45 14.92 -31.29
N TYR A 151 -21.57 14.20 -32.00
CA TYR A 151 -21.47 14.28 -33.46
C TYR A 151 -22.58 13.45 -34.13
N ASN A 152 -22.69 12.17 -33.74
CA ASN A 152 -23.66 11.23 -34.32
C ASN A 152 -25.04 11.25 -33.63
N LYS A 153 -25.18 12.01 -32.54
CA LYS A 153 -26.40 12.11 -31.71
C LYS A 153 -26.88 10.75 -31.17
N SER A 154 -25.95 9.85 -30.88
CA SER A 154 -26.22 8.49 -30.44
C SER A 154 -25.77 8.25 -29.01
N LEU A 155 -26.51 7.39 -28.30
CA LEU A 155 -26.14 6.92 -26.97
C LEU A 155 -25.07 5.82 -27.09
N VAL A 156 -24.04 5.89 -26.25
CA VAL A 156 -22.93 4.93 -26.22
C VAL A 156 -22.88 4.26 -24.86
N LEU A 157 -22.82 2.93 -24.84
CA LEU A 157 -22.65 2.11 -23.65
C LEU A 157 -21.45 1.19 -23.83
N GLY A 158 -20.63 1.05 -22.81
CA GLY A 158 -19.44 0.21 -22.82
C GLY A 158 -19.27 -0.57 -21.54
N VAL A 159 -18.79 -1.81 -21.65
CA VAL A 159 -18.37 -2.64 -20.52
C VAL A 159 -16.97 -3.15 -20.80
N SER A 160 -16.04 -2.90 -19.89
CA SER A 160 -14.67 -3.38 -19.95
C SER A 160 -14.34 -4.21 -18.71
N LYS A 161 -13.44 -5.18 -18.89
CA LYS A 161 -12.91 -6.01 -17.80
C LYS A 161 -11.40 -6.05 -17.86
N ASP A 162 -10.75 -5.60 -16.80
CA ASP A 162 -9.31 -5.77 -16.60
C ASP A 162 -9.04 -7.26 -16.37
N LEU A 163 -8.40 -7.93 -17.34
CA LEU A 163 -8.00 -9.32 -17.20
C LEU A 163 -6.70 -9.44 -16.41
N TRP A 164 -5.67 -8.72 -16.80
CA TRP A 164 -4.33 -8.79 -16.20
C TRP A 164 -3.85 -7.38 -15.81
N ARG A 165 -3.28 -7.25 -14.61
CA ARG A 165 -2.55 -6.06 -14.17
C ARG A 165 -1.12 -6.51 -13.83
N TRP A 166 -0.16 -5.93 -14.53
CA TRP A 166 1.27 -6.11 -14.29
C TRP A 166 1.75 -5.02 -13.33
#